data_AF-A0AAY5EIG6-F1
#
_entry.id   AF-A0AAY5EIG6-F1
#
_cell.length_a   1.000
_cell.length_b   1.000
_cell.length_c   1.000
_cell.angle_alpha   90.00
_cell.angle_beta   90.00
_cell.angle_gamma   90.00
#
_symmetry.space_group_name_H-M   'P 1'
#
loop_
_entity.id
_entity.type
_entity.pdbx_description
1 polymer ?
#
loop_
_entity_poly.entity_id
_entity_poly.type
_entity_poly.pdbx_seq_one_letter_code
_entity_poly.pdbx_strand_id
1 'polypeptide(L)'
;MLTFVINECFSQQIVCALSFLFGPCVCVAYVFQAAQPTGEKDDGPQHPKSEISEWVSSAGSCKGRCFELVEAEPPGCRCDNLCKTYYSCCVDFDEQCLKTAGGFECSKDRCGEIRKEEHACHCSEDCLEKGDCCSNYKSLCNGETAWVDEDCEEIQNPECPESFVRPPLIILSLDGFRASYLKKGKSVIPNIHKLRTCGTHAPHMRPVYPSKTFPNLYTLATGLYPESHGIVCNTMYDPVFNATFNLRGREKLKHRWWGGQPIWITAEKQGVKAGTFFWPWVIPLERRILTILRWLHLPDDERPHVCAVHSEQPDTFGHRLGPLSNEVRLQANWLSPHCLSAHRLSPYQLSPHQLSPHQLSHYWLSHPSW
;
A
#
# COMPACT_ATOMS: atom_id res chain seq x y z
N MET A 1 -8.05 11.89 3.61
CA MET A 1 -7.02 10.87 3.83
C MET A 1 -7.09 10.48 5.30
N LEU A 2 -7.49 9.24 5.59
CA LEU A 2 -7.39 8.67 6.93
C LEU A 2 -6.03 7.97 6.97
N THR A 3 -5.20 8.29 7.97
CA THR A 3 -3.96 7.58 8.25
C THR A 3 -3.99 7.25 9.74
N PHE A 4 -3.81 5.97 10.07
CA PHE A 4 -3.60 5.53 11.45
C PHE A 4 -2.09 5.60 11.72
N VAL A 5 -1.66 6.57 12.53
CA VAL A 5 -0.30 6.64 13.10
C VAL A 5 -0.45 7.01 14.58
N ILE A 6 0.18 6.23 15.44
CA ILE A 6 0.17 6.32 16.90
C ILE A 6 1.21 7.36 17.33
N ASN A 7 0.79 8.44 17.99
CA ASN A 7 1.49 9.05 19.14
C ASN A 7 0.74 10.25 19.75
N GLU A 8 1.03 10.52 21.02
CA GLU A 8 0.24 11.20 22.05
C GLU A 8 -0.05 12.73 21.95
N CYS A 9 -1.00 13.13 22.81
CA CYS A 9 -1.67 14.40 23.14
C CYS A 9 -0.84 15.69 23.34
N PHE A 10 -1.43 16.86 23.05
CA PHE A 10 -1.99 17.81 24.05
C PHE A 10 -2.76 19.02 23.44
N SER A 11 -3.43 19.75 24.35
CA SER A 11 -4.67 20.57 24.29
C SER A 11 -4.72 21.94 23.58
N GLN A 12 -5.92 22.24 23.04
CA GLN A 12 -6.74 23.48 22.93
C GLN A 12 -6.14 24.88 22.60
N GLN A 13 -6.71 25.56 21.59
CA GLN A 13 -7.76 26.62 21.73
C GLN A 13 -8.27 27.09 20.35
N ILE A 14 -9.53 27.55 20.30
CA ILE A 14 -10.33 27.88 19.10
C ILE A 14 -10.36 29.39 18.86
N VAL A 15 -10.16 29.83 17.61
CA VAL A 15 -10.70 31.10 17.09
C VAL A 15 -11.23 30.88 15.67
N CYS A 16 -12.52 31.13 15.46
CA CYS A 16 -13.19 31.03 14.16
C CYS A 16 -13.10 32.36 13.40
N ALA A 17 -12.71 32.30 12.12
CA ALA A 17 -12.98 33.35 11.13
C ALA A 17 -13.46 32.68 9.83
N LEU A 18 -14.68 33.02 9.40
CA LEU A 18 -15.30 32.53 8.16
C LEU A 18 -15.11 33.59 7.07
N SER A 19 -14.52 33.19 5.94
CA SER A 19 -14.53 33.96 4.70
C SER A 19 -14.78 33.01 3.52
N PHE A 20 -15.92 33.20 2.85
CA PHE A 20 -16.30 32.46 1.65
C PHE A 20 -15.69 33.12 0.41
N LEU A 21 -14.98 32.35 -0.43
CA LEU A 21 -14.67 32.72 -1.80
C LEU A 21 -15.05 31.56 -2.72
N PHE A 22 -16.04 31.81 -3.57
CA PHE A 22 -16.45 30.93 -4.66
C PHE A 22 -15.56 31.17 -5.88
N GLY A 23 -14.96 30.12 -6.43
CA GLY A 23 -14.28 30.16 -7.72
C GLY A 23 -13.68 28.80 -8.09
N PRO A 24 -14.01 28.19 -9.23
CA PRO A 24 -13.35 26.98 -9.71
C PRO A 24 -11.95 27.36 -10.22
N CYS A 25 -10.94 27.22 -9.36
CA CYS A 25 -9.55 27.52 -9.73
C CYS A 25 -8.87 26.28 -10.31
N VAL A 26 -8.51 26.33 -11.60
CA VAL A 26 -7.52 25.41 -12.19
C VAL A 26 -6.17 25.83 -11.63
N CYS A 27 -5.68 25.16 -10.60
CA CYS A 27 -4.38 25.46 -10.01
C CYS A 27 -3.27 24.94 -10.93
N VAL A 28 -2.68 25.82 -11.74
CA VAL A 28 -1.36 25.63 -12.36
C VAL A 28 -0.32 26.08 -11.34
N ALA A 29 0.53 25.18 -10.87
CA ALA A 29 1.59 25.49 -9.93
C ALA A 29 2.94 25.56 -10.68
N TYR A 30 3.71 26.61 -10.39
CA TYR A 30 5.07 26.80 -10.87
C TYR A 30 6.02 26.58 -9.69
N VAL A 31 7.06 25.77 -9.88
CA VAL A 31 8.11 25.61 -8.89
C VAL A 31 9.12 26.75 -9.09
N PHE A 32 9.25 27.63 -8.09
CA PHE A 32 10.33 28.61 -8.04
C PHE A 32 11.24 28.24 -6.87
N GLN A 33 12.54 28.13 -7.13
CA GLN A 33 13.51 27.80 -6.10
C GLN A 33 13.73 29.01 -5.17
N ALA A 34 13.65 28.80 -3.85
CA ALA A 34 14.18 29.75 -2.89
C ALA A 34 15.70 29.75 -3.00
N ALA A 35 16.30 30.93 -3.14
CA ALA A 35 17.74 31.10 -3.34
C ALA A 35 18.53 30.39 -2.22
N GLN A 36 19.39 29.45 -2.61
CA GLN A 36 20.39 28.88 -1.70
C GLN A 36 21.53 29.90 -1.46
N PRO A 37 22.15 29.92 -0.27
CA PRO A 37 23.34 30.73 -0.02
C PRO A 37 24.50 30.25 -0.90
N THR A 38 25.23 31.20 -1.49
CA THR A 38 26.33 30.98 -2.43
C THR A 38 27.64 30.55 -1.76
N GLY A 39 28.31 29.53 -2.32
CA GLY A 39 29.68 29.06 -2.02
C GLY A 39 29.65 27.63 -1.48
N GLU A 40 30.16 26.59 -2.16
CA GLU A 40 31.52 26.38 -2.68
C GLU A 40 31.47 25.47 -3.92
N LYS A 41 32.45 25.61 -4.83
CA LYS A 41 32.60 24.79 -6.04
C LYS A 41 33.03 23.37 -5.65
N ASP A 42 32.24 22.37 -6.01
CA ASP A 42 32.70 20.99 -6.09
C ASP A 42 32.43 20.47 -7.51
N ASP A 43 33.47 19.90 -8.13
CA ASP A 43 33.48 19.47 -9.51
C ASP A 43 32.51 18.28 -9.68
N GLY A 44 31.39 18.53 -10.36
CA GLY A 44 30.33 17.55 -10.56
C GLY A 44 30.81 16.30 -11.31
N PRO A 45 30.28 15.09 -11.00
CA PRO A 45 30.58 13.89 -11.77
C PRO A 45 30.08 14.05 -13.20
N GLN A 46 30.95 13.71 -14.16
CA GLN A 46 30.65 13.72 -15.58
C GLN A 46 29.40 12.89 -15.91
N HIS A 47 28.46 13.50 -16.62
CA HIS A 47 27.29 12.85 -17.21
C HIS A 47 27.68 11.59 -18.02
N PRO A 48 27.09 10.42 -17.72
CA PRO A 48 26.98 9.37 -18.71
C PRO A 48 25.96 9.80 -19.77
N LYS A 49 26.41 9.75 -21.02
CA LYS A 49 25.61 9.92 -22.23
C LYS A 49 24.50 8.88 -22.31
N SER A 50 23.37 9.31 -22.86
CA SER A 50 22.26 8.51 -23.43
C SER A 50 21.64 7.43 -22.54
N GLU A 51 20.42 7.68 -22.06
CA GLU A 51 19.48 6.64 -21.64
C GLU A 51 19.25 5.69 -22.82
N ILE A 52 20.01 4.60 -22.86
CA ILE A 52 19.66 3.41 -23.62
C ILE A 52 18.36 2.92 -22.97
N SER A 53 17.26 2.88 -23.73
CA SER A 53 16.09 2.12 -23.29
C SER A 53 16.54 0.66 -23.19
N GLU A 54 16.88 0.20 -21.99
CA GLU A 54 17.22 -1.20 -21.75
C GLU A 54 16.04 -2.04 -22.23
N TRP A 55 16.29 -2.86 -23.25
CA TRP A 55 15.27 -3.69 -23.85
C TRP A 55 14.88 -4.76 -22.83
N VAL A 56 13.66 -4.67 -22.30
CA VAL A 56 13.08 -5.72 -21.48
C VAL A 56 12.44 -6.74 -22.41
N SER A 57 12.91 -7.98 -22.36
CA SER A 57 12.25 -9.08 -23.06
C SER A 57 10.93 -9.37 -22.35
N SER A 58 9.83 -9.49 -23.09
CA SER A 58 8.60 -10.09 -22.55
C SER A 58 8.67 -11.62 -22.50
N ALA A 59 9.78 -12.22 -22.97
CA ALA A 59 10.01 -13.65 -22.92
C ALA A 59 10.29 -14.08 -21.47
N GLY A 60 9.40 -14.94 -20.95
CA GLY A 60 9.44 -15.46 -19.59
C GLY A 60 8.03 -15.76 -19.09
N SER A 61 7.92 -16.20 -17.84
CA SER A 61 6.64 -16.55 -17.21
C SER A 61 6.56 -15.99 -15.79
N CYS A 62 5.37 -15.56 -15.40
CA CYS A 62 5.04 -15.19 -14.04
C CYS A 62 4.52 -16.35 -13.17
N LYS A 63 4.51 -17.58 -13.71
CA LYS A 63 4.13 -18.76 -12.92
C LYS A 63 5.08 -18.92 -11.72
N GLY A 64 4.51 -18.81 -10.51
CA GLY A 64 5.27 -18.85 -9.25
C GLY A 64 5.98 -17.54 -8.86
N ARG A 65 5.85 -16.47 -9.66
CA ARG A 65 6.54 -15.17 -9.46
C ARG A 65 5.59 -13.99 -9.24
N CYS A 66 4.29 -14.26 -9.09
CA CYS A 66 3.29 -13.21 -8.97
C CYS A 66 3.50 -12.31 -7.75
N PHE A 67 3.67 -11.01 -8.00
CA PHE A 67 3.92 -9.97 -7.01
C PHE A 67 5.14 -10.25 -6.13
N GLU A 68 6.21 -10.76 -6.75
CA GLU A 68 7.54 -10.82 -6.12
C GLU A 68 7.97 -9.44 -5.62
N LEU A 69 8.64 -9.41 -4.46
CA LEU A 69 9.11 -8.17 -3.81
C LEU A 69 10.40 -7.65 -4.42
N VAL A 70 11.19 -8.54 -5.03
CA VAL A 70 12.45 -8.20 -5.69
C VAL A 70 12.16 -7.81 -7.12
N GLU A 71 12.60 -6.62 -7.53
CA GLU A 71 12.50 -6.17 -8.91
C GLU A 71 13.46 -6.97 -9.80
N ALA A 72 12.93 -7.58 -10.86
CA ALA A 72 13.75 -8.30 -11.83
C ALA A 72 14.61 -7.33 -12.66
N GLU A 73 15.90 -7.63 -12.78
CA GLU A 73 16.82 -6.85 -13.61
C GLU A 73 16.60 -7.11 -15.11
N PRO A 74 16.71 -6.09 -15.98
CA PRO A 74 16.73 -6.28 -17.43
C PRO A 74 17.85 -7.27 -17.83
N PRO A 75 17.62 -8.16 -18.82
CA PRO A 75 16.53 -8.17 -19.79
C PRO A 75 15.28 -8.98 -19.36
N GLY A 76 15.21 -9.47 -18.12
CA GLY A 76 14.11 -10.33 -17.66
C GLY A 76 12.77 -9.60 -17.53
N CYS A 77 11.67 -10.27 -17.90
CA CYS A 77 10.33 -9.73 -17.66
C CYS A 77 9.99 -9.73 -16.16
N ARG A 78 9.23 -8.72 -15.76
CA ARG A 78 8.83 -8.44 -14.38
C ARG A 78 7.48 -9.09 -14.03
N CYS A 79 7.31 -9.44 -12.76
CA CYS A 79 6.06 -9.96 -12.20
C CYS A 79 5.62 -9.25 -10.92
N ASP A 80 6.30 -8.15 -10.56
CA ASP A 80 5.90 -7.27 -9.46
C ASP A 80 4.69 -6.40 -9.82
N ASN A 81 4.16 -5.69 -8.84
CA ASN A 81 2.96 -4.87 -9.00
C ASN A 81 3.15 -3.58 -9.81
N LEU A 82 4.38 -3.18 -10.14
CA LEU A 82 4.70 -2.02 -10.99
C LEU A 82 5.01 -2.39 -12.43
N CYS A 83 5.15 -3.68 -12.77
CA CYS A 83 5.51 -4.12 -14.12
C CYS A 83 4.59 -3.53 -15.21
N LYS A 84 3.28 -3.39 -14.92
CA LYS A 84 2.31 -2.81 -15.86
C LYS A 84 2.54 -1.32 -16.08
N THR A 85 2.99 -0.61 -15.07
CA THR A 85 3.31 0.82 -15.14
C THR A 85 4.54 1.08 -16.00
N TYR A 86 5.52 0.17 -15.97
CA TYR A 86 6.75 0.26 -16.76
C TYR A 86 6.65 -0.42 -18.13
N TYR A 87 5.54 -1.11 -18.42
CA TYR A 87 5.34 -1.94 -19.62
C TYR A 87 6.39 -3.05 -19.76
N SER A 88 6.72 -3.68 -18.64
CA SER A 88 7.81 -4.65 -18.50
C SER A 88 7.35 -6.02 -17.98
N CYS A 89 6.02 -6.26 -17.90
CA CYS A 89 5.49 -7.54 -17.44
C CYS A 89 5.82 -8.70 -18.39
N CYS A 90 5.89 -9.91 -17.83
CA CYS A 90 5.83 -11.12 -18.66
C CYS A 90 4.48 -11.22 -19.38
N VAL A 91 4.45 -11.91 -20.52
CA VAL A 91 3.25 -12.02 -21.37
C VAL A 91 2.05 -12.64 -20.66
N ASP A 92 2.30 -13.51 -19.68
CA ASP A 92 1.29 -14.26 -18.92
C ASP A 92 0.93 -13.63 -17.56
N PHE A 93 1.42 -12.41 -17.26
CA PHE A 93 1.19 -11.76 -15.96
C PHE A 93 -0.32 -11.63 -15.62
N ASP A 94 -1.16 -11.25 -16.58
CA ASP A 94 -2.59 -11.08 -16.33
C ASP A 94 -3.27 -12.40 -15.99
N GLU A 95 -2.95 -13.45 -16.75
CA GLU A 95 -3.52 -14.79 -16.57
C GLU A 95 -3.04 -15.43 -15.26
N GLN A 96 -1.77 -15.26 -14.92
CA GLN A 96 -1.17 -15.89 -13.74
C GLN A 96 -1.45 -15.11 -12.45
N CYS A 97 -1.42 -13.77 -12.49
CA CYS A 97 -1.38 -12.93 -11.29
C CYS A 97 -2.64 -12.10 -11.06
N LEU A 98 -3.44 -11.84 -12.10
CA LEU A 98 -4.69 -11.07 -12.01
C LEU A 98 -5.93 -11.96 -12.14
N LYS A 99 -5.86 -13.17 -11.58
CA LYS A 99 -6.97 -14.14 -11.53
C LYS A 99 -8.21 -13.54 -10.87
N THR A 100 -9.38 -13.78 -11.47
CA THR A 100 -10.69 -13.31 -10.99
C THR A 100 -11.73 -14.43 -10.90
N ALA A 101 -11.42 -15.65 -11.38
CA ALA A 101 -12.35 -16.76 -11.33
C ALA A 101 -12.69 -17.13 -9.88
N GLY A 102 -13.91 -17.62 -9.64
CA GLY A 102 -14.40 -17.93 -8.29
C GLY A 102 -14.70 -16.70 -7.42
N GLY A 103 -14.37 -15.48 -7.86
CA GLY A 103 -14.55 -14.27 -7.06
C GLY A 103 -13.56 -14.16 -5.89
N PHE A 104 -13.72 -13.12 -5.08
CA PHE A 104 -12.82 -12.79 -3.96
C PHE A 104 -13.35 -13.23 -2.58
N GLU A 105 -14.49 -13.90 -2.56
CA GLU A 105 -15.16 -14.37 -1.35
C GLU A 105 -15.50 -15.85 -1.49
N CYS A 106 -15.38 -16.59 -0.39
CA CYS A 106 -15.98 -17.91 -0.28
C CYS A 106 -17.51 -17.78 -0.23
N SER A 107 -18.17 -18.83 -0.71
CA SER A 107 -19.60 -19.09 -0.57
C SER A 107 -19.78 -20.46 0.09
N LYS A 108 -20.99 -20.76 0.60
CA LYS A 108 -21.24 -22.04 1.30
C LYS A 108 -20.94 -23.27 0.44
N ASP A 109 -21.15 -23.16 -0.87
CA ASP A 109 -20.87 -24.20 -1.86
C ASP A 109 -19.38 -24.36 -2.19
N ARG A 110 -18.54 -23.39 -1.84
CA ARG A 110 -17.08 -23.43 -2.05
C ARG A 110 -16.31 -23.93 -0.84
N CYS A 111 -16.91 -24.04 0.33
CA CYS A 111 -16.23 -24.55 1.53
C CYS A 111 -15.81 -26.02 1.33
N GLY A 112 -14.51 -26.30 1.41
CA GLY A 112 -13.97 -27.63 1.15
C GLY A 112 -13.88 -27.97 -0.34
N GLU A 113 -13.84 -26.97 -1.23
CA GLU A 113 -13.69 -27.19 -2.67
C GLU A 113 -12.39 -27.91 -3.01
N ILE A 114 -12.41 -28.70 -4.08
CA ILE A 114 -11.18 -29.16 -4.73
C ILE A 114 -10.47 -27.93 -5.29
N ARG A 115 -9.20 -27.76 -4.93
CA ARG A 115 -8.39 -26.60 -5.31
C ARG A 115 -8.34 -26.43 -6.83
N LYS A 116 -8.63 -25.20 -7.27
CA LYS A 116 -8.62 -24.76 -8.66
C LYS A 116 -7.66 -23.59 -8.81
N GLU A 117 -6.53 -23.82 -9.46
CA GLU A 117 -5.47 -22.82 -9.58
C GLU A 117 -5.91 -21.55 -10.32
N GLU A 118 -6.97 -21.61 -11.13
CA GLU A 118 -7.57 -20.46 -11.81
C GLU A 118 -8.32 -19.49 -10.87
N HIS A 119 -8.70 -19.94 -9.66
CA HIS A 119 -9.44 -19.12 -8.71
C HIS A 119 -8.61 -17.94 -8.19
N ALA A 120 -9.29 -16.82 -7.89
CA ALA A 120 -8.65 -15.62 -7.38
C ALA A 120 -8.09 -15.81 -5.96
N CYS A 121 -8.81 -16.59 -5.16
CA CYS A 121 -8.51 -17.03 -3.80
C CYS A 121 -9.23 -18.37 -3.55
N HIS A 122 -8.79 -19.12 -2.54
CA HIS A 122 -9.24 -20.50 -2.33
C HIS A 122 -10.12 -20.66 -1.10
N CYS A 123 -10.94 -21.70 -1.12
CA CYS A 123 -11.78 -22.13 0.00
C CYS A 123 -11.58 -23.64 0.30
N SER A 124 -10.48 -24.20 -0.22
CA SER A 124 -10.01 -25.57 0.03
C SER A 124 -9.39 -25.68 1.41
N GLU A 125 -9.32 -26.89 1.97
CA GLU A 125 -8.78 -27.11 3.32
C GLU A 125 -7.30 -26.73 3.46
N ASP A 126 -6.53 -26.76 2.37
CA ASP A 126 -5.10 -26.41 2.32
C ASP A 126 -4.84 -24.90 2.16
N CYS A 127 -5.87 -24.06 2.02
CA CYS A 127 -5.67 -22.64 1.69
C CYS A 127 -4.99 -21.85 2.83
N LEU A 128 -5.20 -22.27 4.10
CA LEU A 128 -4.62 -21.59 5.25
C LEU A 128 -3.11 -21.83 5.32
N GLU A 129 -2.69 -23.07 5.10
CA GLU A 129 -1.28 -23.45 5.03
C GLU A 129 -0.57 -22.74 3.87
N LYS A 130 -1.24 -22.61 2.72
CA LYS A 130 -0.72 -21.91 1.55
C LYS A 130 -0.83 -20.38 1.62
N GLY A 131 -1.50 -19.84 2.62
CA GLY A 131 -1.70 -18.39 2.80
C GLY A 131 -2.48 -17.72 1.66
N ASP A 132 -3.41 -18.43 1.03
CA ASP A 132 -4.14 -17.96 -0.16
C ASP A 132 -5.66 -18.14 -0.10
N CYS A 133 -6.20 -18.31 1.11
CA CYS A 133 -7.64 -18.29 1.35
C CYS A 133 -8.29 -16.97 0.95
N CYS A 134 -9.57 -17.02 0.58
CA CYS A 134 -10.40 -15.81 0.56
C CYS A 134 -10.55 -15.24 1.99
N SER A 135 -10.67 -13.92 2.13
CA SER A 135 -10.60 -13.23 3.43
C SER A 135 -11.73 -13.58 4.39
N ASN A 136 -12.86 -14.09 3.89
CA ASN A 136 -14.02 -14.53 4.68
C ASN A 136 -14.04 -16.04 4.96
N TYR A 137 -13.02 -16.80 4.53
CA TYR A 137 -12.99 -18.27 4.65
C TYR A 137 -13.22 -18.74 6.08
N LYS A 138 -12.48 -18.21 7.06
CA LYS A 138 -12.59 -18.60 8.47
C LYS A 138 -13.99 -18.34 9.02
N SER A 139 -14.53 -17.14 8.77
CA SER A 139 -15.86 -16.79 9.25
C SER A 139 -16.98 -17.59 8.59
N LEU A 140 -16.83 -17.95 7.32
CA LEU A 140 -17.88 -18.61 6.56
C LEU A 140 -17.82 -20.14 6.65
N CYS A 141 -16.63 -20.72 6.53
CA CYS A 141 -16.41 -22.17 6.42
C CYS A 141 -16.00 -22.80 7.76
N ASN A 142 -15.34 -22.06 8.65
CA ASN A 142 -14.86 -22.59 9.94
C ASN A 142 -15.70 -22.11 11.14
N GLY A 143 -16.77 -21.36 10.89
CA GLY A 143 -17.68 -20.88 11.93
C GLY A 143 -17.09 -19.83 12.88
N GLU A 144 -15.98 -19.20 12.51
CA GLU A 144 -15.41 -18.09 13.28
C GLU A 144 -16.30 -16.84 13.18
N THR A 145 -16.24 -15.96 14.18
CA THR A 145 -16.88 -14.66 14.12
C THR A 145 -16.11 -13.73 13.19
N ALA A 146 -16.80 -12.98 12.33
CA ALA A 146 -16.14 -11.93 11.55
C ALA A 146 -15.54 -10.87 12.49
N TRP A 147 -14.35 -10.35 12.15
CA TRP A 147 -13.65 -9.38 13.02
C TRP A 147 -14.54 -8.18 13.41
N VAL A 148 -15.42 -7.74 12.51
CA VAL A 148 -16.31 -6.60 12.75
C VAL A 148 -17.40 -6.88 13.80
N ASP A 149 -17.74 -8.15 14.00
CA ASP A 149 -18.80 -8.61 14.89
C ASP A 149 -18.29 -9.01 16.27
N GLU A 150 -16.97 -9.20 16.42
CA GLU A 150 -16.31 -9.40 17.72
C GLU A 150 -16.39 -8.13 18.59
N ASP A 151 -16.19 -8.28 19.90
CA ASP A 151 -16.08 -7.14 20.82
C ASP A 151 -14.73 -6.38 20.65
N CYS A 152 -14.63 -5.19 21.23
CA CYS A 152 -13.35 -4.48 21.34
C CYS A 152 -12.56 -5.06 22.52
N GLU A 153 -11.37 -5.58 22.26
CA GLU A 153 -10.42 -6.01 23.29
C GLU A 153 -9.22 -5.05 23.32
N GLU A 154 -8.72 -4.72 24.52
CA GLU A 154 -7.53 -3.90 24.67
C GLU A 154 -6.27 -4.76 24.42
N ILE A 155 -5.48 -4.39 23.40
CA ILE A 155 -4.23 -5.08 23.07
C ILE A 155 -3.10 -4.45 23.87
N GLN A 156 -2.83 -4.98 25.07
CA GLN A 156 -1.76 -4.48 25.94
C GLN A 156 -0.36 -4.88 25.46
N ASN A 157 -0.24 -6.08 24.88
CA ASN A 157 1.00 -6.59 24.29
C ASN A 157 0.72 -7.14 22.89
N PRO A 158 1.65 -7.02 21.93
CA PRO A 158 1.44 -7.58 20.59
C PRO A 158 1.33 -9.10 20.62
N GLU A 159 0.22 -9.63 20.09
CA GLU A 159 0.02 -11.06 19.88
C GLU A 159 0.45 -11.42 18.46
N CYS A 160 1.70 -11.84 18.29
CA CYS A 160 2.26 -12.20 16.99
C CYS A 160 2.74 -13.66 16.98
N PRO A 161 2.68 -14.37 15.84
CA PRO A 161 3.34 -15.67 15.70
C PRO A 161 4.85 -15.57 16.01
N GLU A 162 5.47 -16.67 16.46
CA GLU A 162 6.88 -16.71 16.88
C GLU A 162 7.86 -16.15 15.85
N SER A 163 7.50 -16.27 14.57
CA SER A 163 8.27 -15.84 13.42
C SER A 163 8.34 -14.30 13.27
N PHE A 164 7.42 -13.55 13.89
CA PHE A 164 7.38 -12.10 13.86
C PHE A 164 8.23 -11.48 14.99
N VAL A 165 9.41 -10.98 14.63
CA VAL A 165 10.29 -10.27 15.56
C VAL A 165 9.76 -8.88 15.98
N ARG A 166 8.77 -8.34 15.27
CA ARG A 166 8.07 -7.09 15.59
C ARG A 166 6.71 -7.03 14.87
N PRO A 167 5.76 -6.21 15.37
CA PRO A 167 4.48 -6.04 14.70
C PRO A 167 4.65 -5.37 13.33
N PRO A 168 4.00 -5.87 12.26
CA PRO A 168 4.01 -5.22 10.96
C PRO A 168 3.12 -3.96 10.96
N LEU A 169 3.48 -2.97 10.16
CA LEU A 169 2.69 -1.77 9.90
C LEU A 169 1.97 -1.90 8.56
N ILE A 170 0.64 -1.71 8.55
CA ILE A 170 -0.14 -1.62 7.31
C ILE A 170 -0.72 -0.20 7.18
N ILE A 171 -0.29 0.51 6.14
CA ILE A 171 -0.78 1.84 5.78
C ILE A 171 -1.91 1.68 4.77
N LEU A 172 -3.15 1.84 5.23
CA LEU A 172 -4.34 1.89 4.38
C LEU A 172 -4.69 3.34 4.04
N SER A 173 -4.49 3.73 2.78
CA SER A 173 -4.80 5.06 2.28
C SER A 173 -6.09 5.08 1.46
N LEU A 174 -7.08 5.86 1.91
CA LEU A 174 -8.35 6.07 1.22
C LEU A 174 -8.38 7.49 0.61
N ASP A 175 -8.32 7.59 -0.72
CA ASP A 175 -8.28 8.87 -1.41
C ASP A 175 -9.59 9.64 -1.24
N GLY A 176 -9.52 10.96 -1.09
CA GLY A 176 -10.71 11.81 -0.98
C GLY A 176 -11.59 11.50 0.24
N PHE A 177 -11.14 10.67 1.18
CA PHE A 177 -11.91 10.33 2.37
C PHE A 177 -11.95 11.55 3.31
N ARG A 178 -13.06 12.28 3.23
CA ARG A 178 -13.33 13.48 4.03
C ARG A 178 -13.65 13.09 5.48
N ALA A 179 -13.11 13.81 6.45
CA ALA A 179 -13.31 13.51 7.89
C ALA A 179 -14.79 13.38 8.29
N SER A 180 -15.68 14.19 7.70
CA SER A 180 -17.12 14.11 7.96
C SER A 180 -17.78 12.79 7.54
N TYR A 181 -17.15 11.99 6.67
CA TYR A 181 -17.68 10.67 6.30
C TYR A 181 -17.66 9.69 7.48
N LEU A 182 -16.79 9.89 8.48
CA LEU A 182 -16.82 9.11 9.72
C LEU A 182 -18.15 9.28 10.50
N LYS A 183 -18.87 10.38 10.28
CA LYS A 183 -20.19 10.60 10.89
C LYS A 183 -21.28 9.68 10.34
N LYS A 184 -21.03 8.98 9.22
CA LYS A 184 -21.98 8.00 8.67
C LYS A 184 -22.14 6.77 9.59
N GLY A 185 -21.15 6.49 10.45
CA GLY A 185 -21.29 5.52 11.54
C GLY A 185 -21.29 4.04 11.13
N LYS A 186 -21.57 3.17 12.10
CA LYS A 186 -21.54 1.70 11.96
C LYS A 186 -22.44 1.18 10.83
N SER A 187 -23.55 1.85 10.51
CA SER A 187 -24.50 1.39 9.48
C SER A 187 -23.97 1.50 8.05
N VAL A 188 -22.90 2.26 7.83
CA VAL A 188 -22.35 2.53 6.49
C VAL A 188 -20.87 2.15 6.38
N ILE A 189 -20.13 2.18 7.49
CA ILE A 189 -18.71 1.86 7.53
C ILE A 189 -18.38 1.01 8.76
N PRO A 190 -19.02 -0.15 8.97
CA PRO A 190 -18.92 -0.90 10.22
C PRO A 190 -17.47 -1.23 10.62
N ASN A 191 -16.60 -1.58 9.68
CA ASN A 191 -15.20 -1.93 9.98
C ASN A 191 -14.36 -0.70 10.34
N ILE A 192 -14.44 0.38 9.55
CA ILE A 192 -13.75 1.65 9.86
C ILE A 192 -14.31 2.25 11.16
N HIS A 193 -15.60 2.09 11.41
CA HIS A 193 -16.22 2.50 12.66
C HIS A 193 -15.65 1.73 13.85
N LYS A 194 -15.49 0.41 13.74
CA LYS A 194 -14.86 -0.42 14.78
C LYS A 194 -13.40 0.01 15.01
N LEU A 195 -12.61 0.21 13.95
CA LEU A 195 -11.24 0.75 14.07
C LEU A 195 -11.21 2.10 14.81
N ARG A 196 -12.15 3.00 14.50
CA ARG A 196 -12.26 4.32 15.13
C ARG A 196 -12.62 4.22 16.62
N THR A 197 -13.49 3.28 17.00
CA THR A 197 -14.00 3.18 18.38
C THR A 197 -13.13 2.32 19.28
N CYS A 198 -12.53 1.25 18.77
CA CYS A 198 -11.63 0.39 19.55
C CYS A 198 -10.17 0.90 19.52
N GLY A 199 -9.80 1.71 18.52
CA GLY A 199 -8.45 2.24 18.35
C GLY A 199 -8.34 3.73 18.67
N THR A 200 -7.19 4.31 18.31
CA THR A 200 -6.95 5.76 18.43
C THR A 200 -7.45 6.50 17.19
N HIS A 201 -8.17 7.61 17.38
CA HIS A 201 -8.62 8.45 16.28
C HIS A 201 -8.57 9.94 16.61
N ALA A 202 -8.33 10.76 15.58
CA ALA A 202 -8.50 12.20 15.63
C ALA A 202 -9.83 12.61 14.97
N PRO A 203 -10.48 13.72 15.38
CA PRO A 203 -11.68 14.23 14.72
C PRO A 203 -11.47 14.57 13.24
N HIS A 204 -10.25 14.98 12.89
CA HIS A 204 -9.78 15.21 11.53
C HIS A 204 -8.25 15.23 11.50
N MET A 205 -7.68 14.98 10.32
CA MET A 205 -6.26 15.19 10.03
C MET A 205 -6.13 16.33 9.02
N ARG A 206 -5.25 17.29 9.27
CA ARG A 206 -5.06 18.46 8.40
C ARG A 206 -4.14 18.09 7.23
N PRO A 207 -4.59 18.21 5.96
CA PRO A 207 -3.73 18.00 4.81
C PRO A 207 -2.75 19.17 4.61
N VAL A 208 -1.72 18.95 3.80
CA VAL A 208 -0.89 20.04 3.28
C VAL A 208 -1.56 20.72 2.10
N TYR A 209 -1.17 21.96 1.83
CA TYR A 209 -1.57 22.69 0.64
C TYR A 209 -0.61 22.39 -0.53
N PRO A 210 -1.11 22.18 -1.76
CA PRO A 210 -2.52 22.04 -2.12
C PRO A 210 -3.10 20.69 -1.65
N SER A 211 -4.38 20.68 -1.28
CA SER A 211 -5.09 19.48 -0.83
C SER A 211 -5.43 18.54 -1.99
N LYS A 212 -4.38 18.01 -2.63
CA LYS A 212 -4.40 17.09 -3.78
C LYS A 212 -3.65 15.81 -3.44
N THR A 213 -3.97 14.73 -4.15
CA THR A 213 -3.50 13.38 -3.81
C THR A 213 -1.98 13.23 -3.83
N PHE A 214 -1.29 13.59 -4.91
CA PHE A 214 0.17 13.37 -5.02
C PHE A 214 0.96 14.14 -3.96
N PRO A 215 0.73 15.46 -3.77
CA PRO A 215 1.38 16.20 -2.69
C PRO A 215 1.14 15.58 -1.32
N ASN A 216 -0.11 15.24 -0.97
CA ASN A 216 -0.43 14.73 0.36
C ASN A 216 0.06 13.30 0.62
N LEU A 217 0.01 12.41 -0.37
CA LEU A 217 0.56 11.06 -0.20
C LEU A 217 2.08 11.09 -0.06
N TYR A 218 2.76 11.97 -0.82
CA TYR A 218 4.21 12.06 -0.75
C TYR A 218 4.68 12.78 0.52
N THR A 219 3.95 13.80 0.99
CA THR A 219 4.11 14.34 2.36
C THR A 219 3.95 13.24 3.39
N LEU A 220 2.91 12.40 3.30
CA LEU A 220 2.71 11.31 4.27
C LEU A 220 3.88 10.32 4.27
N ALA A 221 4.43 10.01 3.09
CA ALA A 221 5.55 9.09 2.96
C ALA A 221 6.88 9.66 3.48
N THR A 222 7.07 10.98 3.43
CA THR A 222 8.38 11.64 3.68
C THR A 222 8.42 12.50 4.94
N GLY A 223 7.27 12.92 5.46
CA GLY A 223 7.17 13.93 6.53
C GLY A 223 7.51 15.36 6.08
N LEU A 224 7.71 15.61 4.79
CA LEU A 224 8.15 16.90 4.26
C LEU A 224 6.99 17.71 3.65
N TYR A 225 7.14 19.03 3.59
CA TYR A 225 6.21 19.88 2.83
C TYR A 225 6.43 19.75 1.32
N PRO A 226 5.40 20.06 0.50
CA PRO A 226 5.50 19.99 -0.95
C PRO A 226 6.63 20.78 -1.59
N GLU A 227 6.95 21.94 -1.03
CA GLU A 227 8.08 22.76 -1.48
C GLU A 227 9.45 22.09 -1.25
N SER A 228 9.57 21.19 -0.27
CA SER A 228 10.83 20.51 0.04
C SER A 228 10.96 19.17 -0.69
N HIS A 229 9.86 18.41 -0.81
CA HIS A 229 9.90 17.10 -1.47
C HIS A 229 9.65 17.18 -3.00
N GLY A 230 9.40 18.37 -3.55
CA GLY A 230 9.31 18.64 -4.99
C GLY A 230 7.94 18.38 -5.62
N ILE A 231 7.14 17.46 -5.08
CA ILE A 231 5.77 17.17 -5.56
C ILE A 231 4.76 18.24 -5.11
N VAL A 232 4.74 19.39 -5.78
CA VAL A 232 3.89 20.54 -5.40
C VAL A 232 2.44 20.45 -5.89
N CYS A 233 2.15 19.65 -6.92
CA CYS A 233 0.79 19.48 -7.45
C CYS A 233 0.65 18.16 -8.23
N ASN A 234 -0.58 17.78 -8.59
CA ASN A 234 -0.86 16.66 -9.49
C ASN A 234 -0.39 16.95 -10.95
N THR A 235 -0.26 18.23 -11.30
CA THR A 235 0.30 18.71 -12.57
C THR A 235 1.20 19.90 -12.26
N MET A 236 2.46 19.85 -12.66
CA MET A 236 3.46 20.90 -12.38
C MET A 236 4.49 20.97 -13.50
N TYR A 237 4.96 22.19 -13.80
CA TYR A 237 6.02 22.43 -14.77
C TYR A 237 7.28 22.87 -14.02
N ASP A 238 8.41 22.29 -14.40
CA ASP A 238 9.72 22.67 -13.90
C ASP A 238 10.51 23.35 -15.03
N PRO A 239 10.93 24.62 -14.85
CA PRO A 239 11.64 25.38 -15.88
C PRO A 239 13.09 24.91 -16.09
N VAL A 240 13.72 24.29 -15.10
CA VAL A 240 15.09 23.75 -15.19
C VAL A 240 15.08 22.45 -15.97
N PHE A 241 14.12 21.57 -15.68
CA PHE A 241 13.92 20.35 -16.46
C PHE A 241 13.28 20.61 -17.82
N ASN A 242 12.69 21.79 -18.01
CA ASN A 242 11.85 22.17 -19.13
C ASN A 242 10.83 21.07 -19.46
N ALA A 243 10.14 20.58 -18.44
CA ALA A 243 9.26 19.42 -18.53
C ALA A 243 8.02 19.58 -17.64
N THR A 244 6.94 18.88 -18.00
CA THR A 244 5.66 18.93 -17.28
C THR A 244 5.35 17.57 -16.67
N PHE A 245 5.36 17.51 -15.34
CA PHE A 245 4.82 16.39 -14.57
C PHE A 245 3.29 16.37 -14.68
N ASN A 246 2.72 15.19 -14.88
CA ASN A 246 1.27 14.98 -14.82
C ASN A 246 0.92 13.54 -14.45
N LEU A 247 -0.31 13.33 -13.96
CA LEU A 247 -0.79 12.03 -13.46
C LEU A 247 -0.85 10.91 -14.50
N ARG A 248 -1.09 11.24 -15.77
CA ARG A 248 -1.38 10.26 -16.83
C ARG A 248 -0.16 9.88 -17.65
N GLY A 249 0.85 10.74 -17.70
CA GLY A 249 2.06 10.56 -18.48
C GLY A 249 3.11 9.72 -17.78
N ARG A 250 4.13 9.31 -18.54
CA ARG A 250 5.31 8.58 -18.03
C ARG A 250 6.32 9.49 -17.32
N GLU A 251 6.22 10.80 -17.50
CA GLU A 251 7.14 11.76 -16.89
C GLU A 251 7.17 11.64 -15.35
N LYS A 252 6.05 11.23 -14.74
CA LYS A 252 5.97 10.95 -13.30
C LYS A 252 6.86 9.81 -12.82
N LEU A 253 7.32 8.93 -13.72
CA LEU A 253 8.18 7.80 -13.37
C LEU A 253 9.65 8.20 -13.24
N LYS A 254 10.02 9.41 -13.69
CA LYS A 254 11.40 9.88 -13.58
C LYS A 254 11.71 10.29 -12.14
N HIS A 255 12.75 9.70 -11.57
CA HIS A 255 13.15 9.93 -10.17
C HIS A 255 13.46 11.40 -9.85
N ARG A 256 13.86 12.20 -10.86
CA ARG A 256 14.18 13.63 -10.72
C ARG A 256 13.07 14.49 -10.09
N TRP A 257 11.82 14.05 -10.13
CA TRP A 257 10.69 14.78 -9.53
C TRP A 257 10.53 14.52 -8.03
N TRP A 258 11.06 13.41 -7.53
CA TRP A 258 10.74 12.84 -6.23
C TRP A 258 11.88 13.10 -5.25
N GLY A 259 11.83 14.25 -4.55
CA GLY A 259 12.81 14.60 -3.53
C GLY A 259 12.58 13.88 -2.19
N GLY A 260 13.44 14.18 -1.21
CA GLY A 260 13.34 13.62 0.15
C GLY A 260 13.62 12.11 0.22
N GLN A 261 13.26 11.50 1.35
CA GLN A 261 13.41 10.05 1.56
C GLN A 261 12.09 9.47 2.09
N PRO A 262 11.33 8.72 1.27
CA PRO A 262 10.08 8.12 1.71
C PRO A 262 10.32 6.94 2.66
N ILE A 263 9.28 6.55 3.39
CA ILE A 263 9.33 5.52 4.44
C ILE A 263 9.86 4.17 3.93
N TRP A 264 9.55 3.75 2.70
CA TRP A 264 10.03 2.49 2.14
C TRP A 264 11.56 2.52 1.92
N ILE A 265 12.11 3.61 1.42
CA ILE A 265 13.57 3.78 1.30
C ILE A 265 14.24 3.84 2.68
N THR A 266 13.60 4.52 3.64
CA THR A 266 14.10 4.57 5.01
C THR A 266 14.15 3.18 5.65
N ALA A 267 13.10 2.38 5.44
CA ALA A 267 13.02 1.00 5.92
C ALA A 267 14.12 0.14 5.29
N GLU A 268 14.26 0.16 3.97
CA GLU A 268 15.28 -0.64 3.25
C GLU A 268 16.70 -0.29 3.69
N LYS A 269 17.03 1.00 3.82
CA LYS A 269 18.34 1.45 4.32
C LYS A 269 18.65 0.98 5.75
N GLN A 270 17.63 0.63 6.52
CA GLN A 270 17.75 0.10 7.88
C GLN A 270 17.55 -1.44 7.94
N GLY A 271 17.57 -2.12 6.79
CA GLY A 271 17.43 -3.58 6.71
C GLY A 271 16.00 -4.07 6.96
N VAL A 272 14.99 -3.20 6.85
CA VAL A 272 13.57 -3.54 7.02
C VAL A 272 12.89 -3.61 5.66
N LYS A 273 12.32 -4.76 5.31
CA LYS A 273 11.61 -4.95 4.04
C LYS A 273 10.29 -4.19 4.01
N ALA A 274 10.00 -3.56 2.88
CA ALA A 274 8.75 -2.86 2.61
C ALA A 274 8.04 -3.44 1.38
N GLY A 275 6.72 -3.54 1.43
CA GLY A 275 5.88 -3.97 0.31
C GLY A 275 4.80 -2.92 0.03
N THR A 276 4.79 -2.30 -1.14
CA THR A 276 3.86 -1.18 -1.39
C THR A 276 3.03 -1.37 -2.63
N PHE A 277 1.71 -1.17 -2.51
CA PHE A 277 0.76 -1.00 -3.60
C PHE A 277 0.40 0.48 -3.76
N PHE A 278 1.40 1.30 -4.09
CA PHE A 278 1.18 2.69 -4.48
C PHE A 278 0.88 2.76 -5.98
N TRP A 279 -0.29 3.31 -6.33
CA TRP A 279 -0.72 3.61 -7.70
C TRP A 279 -0.83 2.46 -8.72
N PRO A 280 -1.34 1.26 -8.37
CA PRO A 280 -1.54 0.22 -9.37
C PRO A 280 -2.95 0.34 -9.97
N TRP A 281 -3.17 1.35 -10.81
CA TRP A 281 -4.50 1.69 -11.40
C TRP A 281 -5.19 0.52 -12.11
N VAL A 282 -4.43 -0.52 -12.47
CA VAL A 282 -4.86 -1.70 -13.23
C VAL A 282 -5.06 -2.95 -12.36
N ILE A 283 -4.72 -2.89 -11.06
CA ILE A 283 -4.88 -4.00 -10.12
C ILE A 283 -6.11 -3.73 -9.23
N PRO A 284 -7.12 -4.63 -9.21
CA PRO A 284 -8.29 -4.49 -8.34
C PRO A 284 -7.92 -4.40 -6.86
N LEU A 285 -8.69 -3.65 -6.06
CA LEU A 285 -8.38 -3.43 -4.64
C LEU A 285 -8.33 -4.74 -3.85
N GLU A 286 -9.25 -5.67 -4.13
CA GLU A 286 -9.32 -7.00 -3.54
C GLU A 286 -8.02 -7.78 -3.77
N ARG A 287 -7.48 -7.70 -5.00
CA ARG A 287 -6.18 -8.31 -5.32
C ARG A 287 -5.04 -7.66 -4.54
N ARG A 288 -5.04 -6.32 -4.37
CA ARG A 288 -4.02 -5.62 -3.56
C ARG A 288 -4.02 -6.13 -2.12
N ILE A 289 -5.20 -6.29 -1.52
CA ILE A 289 -5.37 -6.79 -0.14
C ILE A 289 -4.90 -8.24 -0.04
N LEU A 290 -5.35 -9.12 -0.94
CA LEU A 290 -4.92 -10.52 -0.95
C LEU A 290 -3.41 -10.67 -1.11
N THR A 291 -2.78 -9.83 -1.92
CA THR A 291 -1.32 -9.86 -2.06
C THR A 291 -0.62 -9.42 -0.77
N ILE A 292 -1.10 -8.39 -0.06
CA ILE A 292 -0.53 -8.02 1.25
C ILE A 292 -0.69 -9.15 2.25
N LEU A 293 -1.87 -9.78 2.31
CA LEU A 293 -2.09 -10.93 3.19
C LEU A 293 -1.14 -12.09 2.85
N ARG A 294 -0.92 -12.37 1.57
CA ARG A 294 0.06 -13.37 1.13
C ARG A 294 1.49 -13.00 1.51
N TRP A 295 1.89 -11.74 1.35
CA TRP A 295 3.20 -11.28 1.77
C TRP A 295 3.43 -11.44 3.27
N LEU A 296 2.39 -11.29 4.09
CA LEU A 296 2.47 -11.53 5.54
C LEU A 296 2.61 -13.02 5.90
N HIS A 297 2.36 -13.95 4.97
CA HIS A 297 2.62 -15.39 5.13
C HIS A 297 3.99 -15.82 4.57
N LEU A 298 4.77 -14.90 4.00
CA LEU A 298 6.11 -15.23 3.52
C LEU A 298 7.04 -15.62 4.69
N PRO A 299 8.11 -16.40 4.39
CA PRO A 299 9.19 -16.67 5.33
C PRO A 299 9.79 -15.39 5.93
N ASP A 300 10.37 -15.49 7.11
CA ASP A 300 10.83 -14.35 7.91
C ASP A 300 11.87 -13.49 7.19
N ASP A 301 12.71 -14.12 6.36
CA ASP A 301 13.75 -13.50 5.55
C ASP A 301 13.22 -12.92 4.23
N GLU A 302 11.93 -13.02 3.92
CA GLU A 302 11.29 -12.39 2.76
C GLU A 302 10.14 -11.45 3.15
N ARG A 303 9.54 -11.64 4.33
CA ARG A 303 8.34 -10.93 4.76
C ARG A 303 8.55 -9.43 4.99
N PRO A 304 7.72 -8.55 4.38
CA PRO A 304 7.75 -7.12 4.64
C PRO A 304 7.17 -6.78 6.01
N HIS A 305 7.74 -5.78 6.67
CA HIS A 305 7.27 -5.25 7.95
C HIS A 305 6.55 -3.91 7.80
N VAL A 306 6.66 -3.27 6.64
CA VAL A 306 5.88 -2.08 6.28
C VAL A 306 5.15 -2.36 4.98
N CYS A 307 3.83 -2.42 5.05
CA CYS A 307 2.96 -2.61 3.92
C CYS A 307 2.15 -1.35 3.65
N ALA A 308 1.94 -1.00 2.39
CA ALA A 308 1.06 0.12 2.03
C ALA A 308 0.07 -0.30 0.94
N VAL A 309 -1.19 0.11 1.09
CA VAL A 309 -2.24 -0.06 0.09
C VAL A 309 -3.01 1.24 -0.07
N HIS A 310 -3.26 1.59 -1.32
CA HIS A 310 -4.04 2.75 -1.69
C HIS A 310 -5.38 2.33 -2.32
N SER A 311 -6.43 3.08 -2.05
CA SER A 311 -7.72 3.02 -2.71
C SER A 311 -8.03 4.39 -3.32
N GLU A 312 -8.36 4.40 -4.61
CA GLU A 312 -8.79 5.60 -5.35
C GLU A 312 -10.23 6.02 -4.97
N GLN A 313 -10.89 5.24 -4.11
CA GLN A 313 -12.21 5.55 -3.54
C GLN A 313 -12.11 6.02 -2.09
N PRO A 314 -13.01 6.93 -1.65
CA PRO A 314 -14.18 7.46 -2.35
C PRO A 314 -13.95 8.66 -3.29
N ASP A 315 -12.71 9.10 -3.52
CA ASP A 315 -12.39 10.30 -4.32
C ASP A 315 -13.04 10.30 -5.71
N THR A 316 -12.92 9.19 -6.45
CA THR A 316 -13.45 9.09 -7.81
C THR A 316 -14.97 9.32 -7.85
N PHE A 317 -15.74 8.72 -6.95
CA PHE A 317 -17.19 8.98 -6.87
C PHE A 317 -17.49 10.37 -6.31
N GLY A 318 -16.72 10.85 -5.33
CA GLY A 318 -16.84 12.20 -4.80
C GLY A 318 -16.68 13.27 -5.90
N HIS A 319 -15.76 13.07 -6.83
CA HIS A 319 -15.58 13.92 -8.00
C HIS A 319 -16.77 13.89 -8.97
N ARG A 320 -17.37 12.71 -9.20
CA ARG A 320 -18.47 12.55 -10.15
C ARG A 320 -19.82 13.00 -9.60
N LEU A 321 -20.09 12.73 -8.33
CA LEU A 321 -21.44 12.84 -7.74
C LEU A 321 -21.52 13.87 -6.61
N GLY A 322 -20.37 14.40 -6.17
CA GLY A 322 -20.28 15.28 -5.02
C GLY A 322 -20.25 14.53 -3.69
N PRO A 323 -19.75 15.18 -2.61
CA PRO A 323 -19.47 14.51 -1.34
C PRO A 323 -20.70 14.10 -0.53
N LEU A 324 -21.88 14.65 -0.85
CA LEU A 324 -23.14 14.40 -0.12
C LEU A 324 -24.07 13.44 -0.86
N SER A 325 -23.64 12.86 -1.99
CA SER A 325 -24.46 11.92 -2.75
C SER A 325 -24.74 10.62 -1.97
N ASN A 326 -25.85 9.96 -2.32
CA ASN A 326 -26.23 8.71 -1.67
C ASN A 326 -25.31 7.55 -2.05
N GLU A 327 -24.73 7.57 -3.24
CA GLU A 327 -23.83 6.56 -3.78
C GLU A 327 -22.47 6.60 -3.08
N VAL A 328 -22.00 7.80 -2.70
CA VAL A 328 -20.83 7.96 -1.80
C VAL A 328 -21.15 7.44 -0.39
N ARG A 329 -22.42 7.22 -0.02
CA ARG A 329 -22.79 6.46 1.20
C ARG A 329 -22.61 4.96 0.96
N LEU A 330 -23.08 4.42 -0.15
CA LEU A 330 -23.03 2.98 -0.42
C LEU A 330 -21.62 2.44 -0.71
N GLN A 331 -20.72 3.20 -1.33
CA GLN A 331 -19.35 2.73 -1.57
C GLN A 331 -18.47 2.70 -0.32
N ALA A 332 -18.81 3.46 0.71
CA ALA A 332 -18.17 3.32 2.00
C ALA A 332 -18.47 1.93 2.63
N ASN A 333 -19.59 1.27 2.24
CA ASN A 333 -19.84 -0.12 2.59
C ASN A 333 -18.83 -1.07 1.93
N TRP A 334 -18.36 -0.84 0.69
CA TRP A 334 -17.45 -1.77 0.01
C TRP A 334 -16.07 -1.87 0.68
N LEU A 335 -15.59 -0.77 1.26
CA LEU A 335 -14.37 -0.77 2.08
C LEU A 335 -14.56 -1.48 3.43
N SER A 336 -15.77 -1.87 3.81
CA SER A 336 -16.04 -2.54 5.09
C SER A 336 -15.79 -4.05 5.05
N PRO A 337 -16.49 -4.90 4.26
CA PRO A 337 -16.24 -6.34 4.34
C PRO A 337 -14.90 -6.76 3.72
N HIS A 338 -14.40 -6.05 2.69
CA HIS A 338 -13.35 -6.59 1.81
C HIS A 338 -11.91 -6.21 2.22
N CYS A 339 -11.69 -5.15 3.01
CA CYS A 339 -10.34 -4.64 3.29
C CYS A 339 -9.81 -4.91 4.70
N LEU A 340 -10.68 -5.24 5.67
CA LEU A 340 -10.32 -5.22 7.09
C LEU A 340 -10.58 -6.55 7.82
N SER A 341 -10.97 -7.60 7.09
CA SER A 341 -11.01 -8.97 7.62
C SER A 341 -9.60 -9.60 7.64
N ALA A 342 -8.64 -8.92 8.28
CA ALA A 342 -7.40 -9.56 8.68
C ALA A 342 -7.69 -10.25 10.02
N HIS A 343 -8.23 -11.47 9.95
CA HIS A 343 -8.41 -12.28 11.15
C HIS A 343 -7.07 -12.51 11.84
N ARG A 344 -7.13 -12.60 13.17
CA ARG A 344 -6.10 -13.11 14.08
C ARG A 344 -5.25 -14.17 13.34
N LEU A 345 -3.98 -13.85 13.06
CA LEU A 345 -3.01 -14.86 12.65
C LEU A 345 -2.94 -15.83 13.84
N SER A 346 -3.65 -16.95 13.72
CA SER A 346 -3.77 -17.93 14.80
C SER A 346 -2.35 -18.43 15.13
N PRO A 347 -1.91 -18.38 16.40
CA PRO A 347 -0.65 -18.99 16.83
C PRO A 347 -0.66 -20.52 16.65
N TYR A 348 -1.85 -21.11 16.48
CA TYR A 348 -2.05 -22.54 16.38
C TYR A 348 -2.20 -22.93 14.92
N GLN A 349 -1.07 -23.08 14.22
CA GLN A 349 -0.82 -24.05 13.12
C GLN A 349 0.46 -23.67 12.37
N LEU A 350 1.59 -23.68 13.07
CA LEU A 350 2.87 -24.02 12.46
C LEU A 350 3.28 -25.33 13.11
N SER A 351 3.13 -26.43 12.39
CA SER A 351 3.56 -27.76 12.84
C SER A 351 5.09 -27.77 12.99
N PRO A 352 5.65 -28.11 14.16
CA PRO A 352 7.09 -28.18 14.36
C PRO A 352 7.61 -29.59 14.04
N HIS A 353 7.58 -30.03 12.78
CA HIS A 353 8.32 -31.21 12.29
C HIS A 353 8.38 -31.07 10.75
N GLN A 354 9.52 -30.91 10.09
CA GLN A 354 10.66 -31.82 10.03
C GLN A 354 11.92 -31.06 9.59
N LEU A 355 12.98 -31.04 10.40
CA LEU A 355 14.36 -31.13 9.89
C LEU A 355 15.20 -31.81 10.98
N SER A 356 15.69 -33.02 10.67
CA SER A 356 16.56 -33.80 11.54
C SER A 356 17.95 -33.15 11.69
N PRO A 357 18.63 -33.29 12.84
CA PRO A 357 19.94 -32.73 13.08
C PRO A 357 21.01 -33.58 12.39
N HIS A 358 21.37 -33.26 11.16
CA HIS A 358 22.65 -33.64 10.55
C HIS A 358 22.83 -32.84 9.25
N GLN A 359 23.47 -31.67 9.35
CA GLN A 359 24.47 -31.12 8.41
C GLN A 359 24.93 -29.76 8.97
N LEU A 360 25.55 -29.78 10.15
CA LEU A 360 26.45 -28.72 10.60
C LEU A 360 27.86 -29.12 10.19
N SER A 361 28.35 -28.59 9.06
CA SER A 361 29.79 -28.49 8.78
C SER A 361 30.02 -27.57 7.60
N HIS A 362 30.95 -26.61 7.76
CA HIS A 362 31.52 -25.69 6.77
C HIS A 362 30.60 -24.49 6.40
N TYR A 363 30.87 -23.21 6.71
CA TYR A 363 32.09 -22.49 7.03
C TYR A 363 31.75 -21.33 7.97
N TRP A 364 32.32 -21.33 9.17
CA TRP A 364 32.76 -20.11 9.82
C TRP A 364 34.19 -19.85 9.32
N LEU A 365 34.48 -18.65 8.83
CA LEU A 365 35.75 -17.91 8.90
C LEU A 365 35.82 -16.88 7.76
N SER A 366 35.48 -15.62 8.07
CA SER A 366 36.31 -14.43 7.79
C SER A 366 35.47 -13.15 7.84
N HIS A 367 35.54 -12.45 8.97
CA HIS A 367 35.54 -10.99 9.04
C HIS A 367 36.74 -10.46 8.20
N PRO A 368 36.72 -9.21 7.67
CA PRO A 368 36.88 -8.02 8.51
C PRO A 368 36.03 -6.79 8.15
N SER A 369 35.68 -6.07 9.22
CA SER A 369 35.78 -4.61 9.40
C SER A 369 35.91 -3.73 8.15
N TRP A 370 34.96 -2.81 7.95
CA TRP A 370 35.10 -1.35 8.13
C TRP A 370 33.71 -0.70 8.22
#